data_AF-A0A969D727-F1
#
_entry.id   AF-A0A969D727-F1
#
_cell.length_a   1.000
_cell.length_b   1.000
_cell.length_c   1.000
_cell.angle_alpha   90.00
_cell.angle_beta   90.00
_cell.angle_gamma   90.00
#
_symmetry.space_group_name_H-M   'P 1'
#
loop_
_entity.id
_entity.type
_entity.pdbx_description
1 polymer ?
#
loop_
_entity_poly.entity_id
_entity_poly.type
_entity_poly.pdbx_seq_one_letter_code
_entity_poly.pdbx_strand_id
1 'polypeptide(L)'
;MSLQTKAEHQLGQQFLIKGFPNDPGQKANQDVGLDGVPDALEREIFAPILGSALEAVANDPAADNFRHFYDNGYTTQGAQVIERYKQFNGLEANSSSTAQTPDGTAVATNVPDNEDINEDNALNATDAYFSVEVPISRDLLESGRSRYVADRQVYLDQATNDQVKWYLMRIPIRGSQVKAVNGPSYKTVRFFRMYFKEFRSPVVLRLADFQLVGSQWRVMDPTTNYEDLVEGPKEDEKARYDALIQTVVSREENERSTFMPYRTPPEVKVDSDPSTLQNRRLNEQALQMSVVNLKDGKSAMLFKNLNLDLVNYGRLRMPIHAHQYSVETPLRDRELVAVFRIGTDVDQNFYQVEIPLYLTPLNPGQGISAEGIWLAENELDISLAELYAVKGERDRLQKPIGELYGSLKGKNFVSIVGRPNLAEARVIAIGVRNPSQKTPISILPILMTAIPSRSAFGLMSCVPQILTKTRAGQAMHACKPN
;
A
#
# COMPACT_ATOMS: atom_id res chain seq x y z
N MET A 1 -42.75 -6.68 11.52
CA MET A 1 -41.75 -7.72 11.19
C MET A 1 -41.55 -7.67 9.70
N SER A 2 -40.36 -7.24 9.28
CA SER A 2 -40.00 -7.05 7.87
C SER A 2 -40.09 -8.38 7.13
N LEU A 3 -40.37 -8.31 5.82
CA LEU A 3 -40.43 -9.45 4.90
C LEU A 3 -39.23 -10.41 5.00
N GLN A 4 -38.07 -9.95 5.50
CA GLN A 4 -36.90 -10.79 5.81
C GLN A 4 -37.24 -12.02 6.66
N THR A 5 -38.09 -11.87 7.69
CA THR A 5 -38.43 -13.01 8.57
C THR A 5 -39.47 -13.98 8.02
N LYS A 6 -40.07 -13.70 6.85
CA LYS A 6 -41.04 -14.62 6.21
C LYS A 6 -40.44 -15.44 5.07
N ALA A 7 -39.33 -14.99 4.50
CA ALA A 7 -38.68 -15.67 3.37
C ALA A 7 -37.59 -16.65 3.82
N GLU A 8 -37.03 -16.49 5.02
CA GLU A 8 -35.96 -17.35 5.53
C GLU A 8 -36.51 -18.40 6.51
N HIS A 9 -36.25 -19.68 6.25
CA HIS A 9 -36.50 -20.80 7.16
C HIS A 9 -35.20 -21.18 7.89
N GLN A 10 -34.97 -20.55 9.04
CA GLN A 10 -33.81 -20.86 9.88
C GLN A 10 -34.03 -22.11 10.75
N LEU A 11 -33.06 -23.01 10.77
CA LEU A 11 -33.06 -24.17 11.65
C LEU A 11 -32.87 -23.74 13.12
N GLY A 12 -33.82 -24.09 13.99
CA GLY A 12 -33.75 -23.78 15.43
C GLY A 12 -32.76 -24.64 16.23
N GLN A 13 -31.83 -25.34 15.57
CA GLN A 13 -30.86 -26.24 16.20
C GLN A 13 -29.43 -25.83 15.83
N GLN A 14 -28.53 -25.91 16.81
CA GLN A 14 -27.10 -25.72 16.57
C GLN A 14 -26.58 -26.88 15.71
N PHE A 15 -25.90 -26.56 14.60
CA PHE A 15 -25.26 -27.58 13.77
C PHE A 15 -24.05 -28.19 14.50
N LEU A 16 -23.91 -29.52 14.44
CA LEU A 16 -22.82 -30.24 15.10
C LEU A 16 -21.62 -30.45 14.17
N ILE A 17 -21.89 -30.70 12.89
CA ILE A 17 -20.90 -30.98 11.84
C ILE A 17 -21.36 -30.25 10.57
N LYS A 18 -20.43 -29.57 9.90
CA LYS A 18 -20.65 -28.91 8.61
C LYS A 18 -20.47 -29.92 7.48
N GLY A 19 -21.52 -30.69 7.18
CA GLY A 19 -21.45 -31.70 6.13
C GLY A 19 -22.82 -32.28 5.74
N PHE A 20 -22.97 -32.59 4.46
CA PHE A 20 -24.17 -33.25 3.94
C PHE A 20 -24.17 -34.76 4.26
N PRO A 21 -25.35 -35.37 4.43
CA PRO A 21 -25.48 -36.82 4.42
C PRO A 21 -25.15 -37.36 3.02
N ASN A 22 -24.69 -38.62 2.96
CA ASN A 22 -24.39 -39.30 1.68
C ASN A 22 -25.64 -39.78 0.91
N ASP A 23 -26.83 -39.34 1.33
CA ASP A 23 -28.11 -39.65 0.69
C ASP A 23 -28.47 -38.51 -0.29
N PRO A 24 -28.53 -38.78 -1.60
CA PRO A 24 -28.84 -37.76 -2.61
C PRO A 24 -30.20 -37.08 -2.40
N GLY A 25 -31.19 -37.79 -1.84
CA GLY A 25 -32.52 -37.22 -1.59
C GLY A 25 -32.53 -36.24 -0.43
N GLN A 26 -31.73 -36.50 0.61
CA GLN A 26 -31.58 -35.57 1.74
C GLN A 26 -30.72 -34.37 1.36
N LYS A 27 -29.69 -34.57 0.54
CA LYS A 27 -28.83 -33.47 0.06
C LYS A 27 -29.64 -32.45 -0.73
N ALA A 28 -30.48 -32.90 -1.66
CA ALA A 28 -31.34 -32.01 -2.45
C ALA A 28 -32.31 -31.17 -1.60
N ASN A 29 -32.73 -31.67 -0.42
CA ASN A 29 -33.59 -30.91 0.49
C ASN A 29 -32.81 -29.98 1.45
N GLN A 30 -31.48 -30.11 1.52
CA GLN A 30 -30.62 -29.31 2.40
C GLN A 30 -29.85 -28.24 1.63
N ASP A 31 -29.55 -28.49 0.36
CA ASP A 31 -28.82 -27.61 -0.56
C ASP A 31 -29.76 -26.59 -1.23
N VAL A 32 -30.44 -25.79 -0.40
CA VAL A 32 -31.52 -24.86 -0.76
C VAL A 32 -31.14 -23.41 -0.42
N GLY A 33 -29.86 -23.07 -0.57
CA GLY A 33 -29.38 -21.71 -0.33
C GLY A 33 -29.37 -21.26 1.14
N LEU A 34 -29.18 -19.95 1.34
CA LEU A 34 -29.13 -19.33 2.67
C LEU A 34 -30.51 -18.99 3.23
N ASP A 35 -31.52 -18.93 2.38
CA ASP A 35 -32.90 -18.70 2.82
C ASP A 35 -33.53 -19.98 3.39
N GLY A 36 -33.02 -21.17 3.05
CA GLY A 36 -33.51 -22.44 3.57
C GLY A 36 -34.83 -22.88 2.93
N VAL A 37 -35.17 -22.33 1.76
CA VAL A 37 -36.44 -22.56 1.06
C VAL A 37 -36.13 -23.04 -0.36
N PRO A 38 -36.67 -24.19 -0.81
CA PRO A 38 -36.48 -24.60 -2.20
C PRO A 38 -37.31 -23.73 -3.16
N ASP A 39 -36.82 -23.54 -4.38
CA ASP A 39 -37.47 -22.86 -5.52
C ASP A 39 -39.01 -23.06 -5.65
N ALA A 40 -39.48 -24.28 -5.40
CA ALA A 40 -40.90 -24.61 -5.50
C ALA A 40 -41.74 -23.87 -4.43
N LEU A 41 -41.20 -23.76 -3.22
CA LEU A 41 -41.85 -23.09 -2.10
C LEU A 41 -41.63 -21.58 -2.14
N GLU A 42 -40.47 -21.12 -2.64
CA GLU A 42 -40.22 -19.70 -2.87
C GLU A 42 -41.30 -19.07 -3.73
N ARG A 43 -41.68 -19.72 -4.82
CA ARG A 43 -42.73 -19.24 -5.73
C ARG A 43 -44.05 -19.02 -5.02
N GLU A 44 -44.38 -19.86 -4.04
CA GLU A 44 -45.59 -19.69 -3.22
C GLU A 44 -45.44 -18.53 -2.22
N ILE A 45 -44.28 -18.40 -1.58
CA ILE A 45 -43.98 -17.33 -0.60
C ILE A 45 -43.96 -15.95 -1.28
N PHE A 46 -43.34 -15.85 -2.45
CA PHE A 46 -43.16 -14.62 -3.20
C PHE A 46 -44.31 -14.30 -4.17
N ALA A 47 -45.24 -15.24 -4.42
CA ALA A 47 -46.42 -15.03 -5.27
C ALA A 47 -47.16 -13.69 -5.05
N PRO A 48 -47.37 -13.20 -3.80
CA PRO A 48 -48.04 -11.93 -3.56
C PRO A 48 -47.29 -10.69 -4.08
N ILE A 49 -45.97 -10.81 -4.30
CA ILE A 49 -45.07 -9.70 -4.66
C ILE A 49 -44.63 -9.80 -6.12
N LEU A 50 -44.62 -11.01 -6.71
CA LEU A 50 -44.16 -11.26 -8.07
C LEU A 50 -45.05 -10.64 -9.15
N GLY A 51 -46.36 -10.44 -8.92
CA GLY A 51 -47.24 -9.70 -9.84
C GLY A 51 -47.08 -10.10 -11.33
N SER A 52 -46.73 -9.14 -12.19
CA SER A 52 -46.40 -9.36 -13.61
C SER A 52 -44.87 -9.39 -13.87
N ALA A 53 -44.10 -10.00 -12.96
CA ALA A 53 -42.67 -10.16 -13.13
C ALA A 53 -42.33 -10.98 -14.38
N LEU A 54 -41.11 -10.77 -14.90
CA LEU A 54 -40.56 -11.60 -15.96
C LEU A 54 -40.55 -13.07 -15.51
N GLU A 55 -40.82 -14.00 -16.42
CA GLU A 55 -40.87 -15.44 -16.14
C GLU A 55 -39.59 -15.93 -15.43
N ALA A 56 -38.42 -15.38 -15.78
CA ALA A 56 -37.16 -15.69 -15.11
C ALA A 56 -37.16 -15.33 -13.61
N VAL A 57 -37.77 -14.21 -13.21
CA VAL A 57 -37.89 -13.79 -11.81
C VAL A 57 -39.00 -14.58 -11.10
N ALA A 58 -40.02 -15.02 -11.84
CA ALA A 58 -41.07 -15.87 -11.30
C ALA A 58 -40.61 -17.32 -11.08
N ASN A 59 -39.55 -17.76 -11.76
CA ASN A 59 -39.00 -19.11 -11.61
C ASN A 59 -37.98 -19.22 -10.47
N ASP A 60 -37.27 -18.13 -10.17
CA ASP A 60 -36.21 -18.03 -9.15
C ASP A 60 -36.34 -16.69 -8.40
N PRO A 61 -37.29 -16.58 -7.44
CA PRO A 61 -37.54 -15.33 -6.72
C PRO A 61 -36.38 -14.88 -5.80
N ALA A 62 -35.68 -15.81 -5.14
CA ALA A 62 -34.53 -15.50 -4.28
C ALA A 62 -33.24 -15.22 -5.06
N ALA A 63 -33.18 -15.59 -6.34
CA ALA A 63 -32.06 -15.36 -7.25
C ALA A 63 -30.75 -16.02 -6.79
N ASP A 64 -30.85 -17.19 -6.18
CA ASP A 64 -29.74 -17.93 -5.59
C ASP A 64 -29.47 -19.28 -6.29
N ASN A 65 -30.21 -19.61 -7.35
CA ASN A 65 -29.98 -20.80 -8.16
C ASN A 65 -28.55 -20.89 -8.73
N PHE A 66 -27.90 -22.03 -8.49
CA PHE A 66 -26.58 -22.33 -9.05
C PHE A 66 -26.64 -22.88 -10.48
N ARG A 67 -25.69 -22.43 -11.31
CA ARG A 67 -25.39 -23.07 -12.59
C ARG A 67 -23.91 -23.12 -12.88
N HIS A 68 -23.41 -24.31 -13.19
CA HIS A 68 -22.00 -24.53 -13.49
C HIS A 68 -21.63 -23.93 -14.86
N PHE A 69 -20.45 -23.31 -14.98
CA PHE A 69 -20.02 -22.63 -16.21
C PHE A 69 -19.78 -23.58 -17.41
N TYR A 70 -19.65 -24.89 -17.16
CA TYR A 70 -19.54 -25.95 -18.19
C TYR A 70 -20.88 -26.56 -18.63
N ASP A 71 -22.01 -26.14 -18.06
CA ASP A 71 -23.33 -26.62 -18.44
C ASP A 71 -23.55 -26.53 -19.97
N ASN A 72 -24.00 -27.63 -20.58
CA ASN A 72 -24.15 -27.71 -22.04
C ASN A 72 -25.18 -26.71 -22.60
N GLY A 73 -26.17 -26.30 -21.81
CA GLY A 73 -27.12 -25.28 -22.23
C GLY A 73 -26.45 -23.94 -22.53
N TYR A 74 -25.36 -23.58 -21.84
CA TYR A 74 -24.56 -22.41 -22.21
C TYR A 74 -23.85 -22.60 -23.56
N THR A 75 -23.45 -23.83 -23.88
CA THR A 75 -22.82 -24.17 -25.18
C THR A 75 -23.85 -24.12 -26.30
N THR A 76 -25.04 -24.69 -26.09
CA THR A 76 -26.15 -24.63 -27.05
C THR A 76 -26.62 -23.20 -27.31
N GLN A 77 -26.59 -22.33 -26.30
CA GLN A 77 -26.94 -20.91 -26.42
C GLN A 77 -25.81 -20.03 -27.00
N GLY A 78 -24.60 -20.59 -27.21
CA GLY A 78 -23.45 -19.81 -27.66
C GLY A 78 -22.96 -18.77 -26.63
N ALA A 79 -23.21 -19.02 -25.33
CA ALA A 79 -22.94 -18.09 -24.25
C ALA A 79 -21.45 -17.79 -24.09
N GLN A 80 -21.13 -16.51 -23.93
CA GLN A 80 -19.77 -16.01 -23.75
C GLN A 80 -19.25 -16.30 -22.34
N VAL A 81 -17.93 -16.15 -22.13
CA VAL A 81 -17.28 -16.44 -20.84
C VAL A 81 -17.97 -15.73 -19.68
N ILE A 82 -18.25 -14.42 -19.78
CA ILE A 82 -18.87 -13.66 -18.69
C ILE A 82 -20.28 -14.17 -18.38
N GLU A 83 -21.04 -14.58 -19.39
CA GLU A 83 -22.41 -15.07 -19.22
C GLU A 83 -22.44 -16.40 -18.45
N ARG A 84 -21.46 -17.26 -18.71
CA ARG A 84 -21.31 -18.57 -18.04
C ARG A 84 -21.06 -18.47 -16.53
N TYR A 85 -20.50 -17.36 -16.05
CA TYR A 85 -20.21 -17.17 -14.63
C TYR A 85 -21.33 -16.41 -13.87
N LYS A 86 -22.42 -16.00 -14.53
CA LYS A 86 -23.48 -15.20 -13.88
C LYS A 86 -24.18 -15.92 -12.73
N GLN A 87 -24.37 -17.23 -12.85
CA GLN A 87 -25.08 -18.07 -11.86
C GLN A 87 -24.13 -19.02 -11.12
N PHE A 88 -22.81 -18.87 -11.30
CA PHE A 88 -21.84 -19.77 -10.68
C PHE A 88 -21.70 -19.56 -9.17
N ASN A 89 -22.03 -18.37 -8.67
CA ASN A 89 -21.99 -18.07 -7.23
C ASN A 89 -23.35 -18.27 -6.54
N GLY A 90 -24.32 -18.90 -7.22
CA GLY A 90 -25.57 -19.33 -6.60
C GLY A 90 -25.32 -20.37 -5.50
N LEU A 91 -26.24 -20.44 -4.54
CA LEU A 91 -26.15 -21.27 -3.35
C LEU A 91 -27.09 -22.49 -3.44
N GLU A 92 -28.31 -22.35 -3.98
CA GLU A 92 -29.18 -23.50 -4.19
C GLU A 92 -28.59 -24.46 -5.24
N ALA A 93 -28.56 -25.75 -4.92
CA ALA A 93 -28.03 -26.84 -5.75
C ALA A 93 -26.53 -26.75 -6.12
N ASN A 94 -25.75 -25.88 -5.47
CA ASN A 94 -24.32 -25.71 -5.73
C ASN A 94 -23.46 -26.90 -5.30
N SER A 95 -24.04 -27.75 -4.46
CA SER A 95 -23.44 -28.95 -3.91
C SER A 95 -24.06 -30.22 -4.48
N SER A 96 -24.88 -30.15 -5.53
CA SER A 96 -25.55 -31.32 -6.12
C SER A 96 -24.59 -32.48 -6.46
N SER A 97 -25.08 -33.72 -6.47
CA SER A 97 -24.24 -34.89 -6.79
C SER A 97 -24.03 -35.01 -8.31
N THR A 98 -22.85 -35.45 -8.76
CA THR A 98 -22.54 -35.66 -10.18
C THR A 98 -23.51 -36.62 -10.90
N ALA A 99 -24.20 -37.48 -10.14
CA ALA A 99 -25.23 -38.39 -10.66
C ALA A 99 -26.58 -37.71 -10.96
N GLN A 100 -26.81 -36.49 -10.46
CA GLN A 100 -28.06 -35.73 -10.63
C GLN A 100 -27.99 -34.69 -11.75
N THR A 101 -26.83 -34.51 -12.39
CA THR A 101 -26.67 -33.51 -13.46
C THR A 101 -26.49 -34.23 -14.81
N PRO A 102 -27.23 -33.83 -15.87
CA PRO A 102 -27.22 -34.53 -17.17
C PRO A 102 -25.82 -34.69 -17.78
N ASP A 103 -24.90 -33.79 -17.43
CA ASP A 103 -23.56 -33.69 -17.99
C ASP A 103 -22.45 -34.10 -17.00
N GLY A 104 -22.78 -34.53 -15.77
CA GLY A 104 -21.82 -35.01 -14.77
C GLY A 104 -20.74 -34.03 -14.30
N THR A 105 -20.89 -32.73 -14.59
CA THR A 105 -19.83 -31.71 -14.48
C THR A 105 -20.07 -30.61 -13.45
N ALA A 106 -21.16 -30.66 -12.67
CA ALA A 106 -21.64 -29.50 -11.92
C ALA A 106 -21.64 -29.73 -10.40
N VAL A 107 -20.48 -29.56 -9.76
CA VAL A 107 -20.37 -29.39 -8.31
C VAL A 107 -19.44 -28.22 -8.02
N ALA A 108 -19.91 -27.18 -7.33
CA ALA A 108 -19.05 -26.10 -6.87
C ALA A 108 -18.39 -26.43 -5.53
N THR A 109 -19.16 -26.99 -4.60
CA THR A 109 -18.70 -27.34 -3.25
C THR A 109 -19.35 -28.63 -2.75
N ASN A 110 -18.79 -29.24 -1.71
CA ASN A 110 -19.40 -30.38 -1.01
C ASN A 110 -19.74 -30.04 0.45
N VAL A 111 -19.62 -28.76 0.79
CA VAL A 111 -19.78 -28.24 2.15
C VAL A 111 -21.06 -27.39 2.13
N PRO A 112 -21.97 -27.57 3.11
CA PRO A 112 -23.16 -26.72 3.22
C PRO A 112 -22.78 -25.25 3.35
N ASP A 113 -23.54 -24.40 2.66
CA ASP A 113 -23.46 -22.95 2.82
C ASP A 113 -23.99 -22.53 4.20
N ASN A 114 -23.31 -21.57 4.82
CA ASN A 114 -23.71 -21.02 6.11
C ASN A 114 -23.28 -19.55 6.24
N GLU A 115 -23.84 -18.86 7.22
CA GLU A 115 -23.53 -17.46 7.52
C GLU A 115 -22.23 -17.27 8.34
N ASP A 116 -21.58 -18.37 8.74
CA ASP A 116 -20.32 -18.35 9.48
C ASP A 116 -19.12 -18.41 8.53
N ILE A 117 -18.60 -17.23 8.20
CA ILE A 117 -17.51 -17.04 7.25
C ILE A 117 -16.15 -17.46 7.82
N ASN A 118 -15.91 -17.31 9.14
CA ASN A 118 -14.62 -17.60 9.77
C ASN A 118 -14.58 -18.94 10.52
N GLU A 119 -15.65 -19.72 10.44
CA GLU A 119 -15.77 -21.07 10.98
C GLU A 119 -15.50 -21.15 12.49
N ASP A 120 -15.90 -20.10 13.24
CA ASP A 120 -15.78 -20.09 14.70
C ASP A 120 -17.03 -20.63 15.42
N ASN A 121 -18.01 -21.13 14.66
CA ASN A 121 -19.30 -21.65 15.10
C ASN A 121 -20.16 -20.62 15.83
N ALA A 122 -19.89 -19.33 15.64
CA ALA A 122 -20.66 -18.25 16.22
C ALA A 122 -21.02 -17.19 15.16
N LEU A 123 -22.28 -16.76 15.16
CA LEU A 123 -22.68 -15.62 14.34
C LEU A 123 -22.33 -14.33 15.07
N ASN A 124 -21.43 -13.55 14.50
CA ASN A 124 -21.07 -12.24 15.03
C ASN A 124 -21.88 -11.14 14.33
N ALA A 125 -22.96 -10.69 14.97
CA ALA A 125 -23.79 -9.60 14.48
C ALA A 125 -23.25 -8.19 14.81
N THR A 126 -22.00 -8.08 15.29
CA THR A 126 -21.42 -6.79 15.67
C THR A 126 -20.92 -6.04 14.43
N ASP A 127 -21.62 -4.97 14.06
CA ASP A 127 -21.19 -4.06 13.00
C ASP A 127 -20.23 -2.99 13.53
N ALA A 128 -18.94 -3.29 13.60
CA ALA A 128 -17.88 -2.31 13.87
C ALA A 128 -16.78 -2.38 12.80
N TYR A 129 -16.68 -1.37 11.95
CA TYR A 129 -15.83 -1.43 10.76
C TYR A 129 -15.21 -0.10 10.36
N PHE A 130 -14.11 -0.19 9.63
CA PHE A 130 -13.52 0.91 8.88
C PHE A 130 -14.07 0.89 7.46
N SER A 131 -14.59 2.02 6.97
CA SER A 131 -15.06 2.16 5.59
C SER A 131 -14.24 3.17 4.82
N VAL A 132 -13.89 2.82 3.59
CA VAL A 132 -13.25 3.71 2.62
C VAL A 132 -14.09 3.72 1.35
N GLU A 133 -14.43 4.92 0.90
CA GLU A 133 -15.17 5.12 -0.34
C GLU A 133 -14.19 5.47 -1.46
N VAL A 134 -14.20 4.65 -2.52
CA VAL A 134 -13.31 4.79 -3.67
C VAL A 134 -14.17 5.12 -4.90
N PRO A 135 -14.19 6.38 -5.35
CA PRO A 135 -14.91 6.75 -6.56
C PRO A 135 -14.19 6.20 -7.79
N ILE A 136 -14.93 5.49 -8.64
CA ILE A 136 -14.44 4.91 -9.88
C ILE A 136 -15.11 5.65 -11.05
N SER A 137 -14.35 6.47 -11.76
CA SER A 137 -14.80 7.13 -12.99
C SER A 137 -13.66 7.20 -14.00
N ARG A 138 -13.98 7.28 -15.30
CA ARG A 138 -12.96 7.40 -16.35
C ARG A 138 -12.05 8.61 -16.11
N ASP A 139 -12.64 9.76 -15.77
CA ASP A 139 -11.89 10.98 -15.50
C ASP A 139 -10.90 10.81 -14.32
N LEU A 140 -11.33 10.18 -13.21
CA LEU A 140 -10.45 9.93 -12.07
C LEU A 140 -9.34 8.93 -12.37
N LEU A 141 -9.64 7.89 -13.15
CA LEU A 141 -8.65 6.88 -13.56
C LEU A 141 -7.64 7.44 -14.58
N GLU A 142 -8.04 8.37 -15.44
CA GLU A 142 -7.21 8.87 -16.54
C GLU A 142 -6.46 10.17 -16.24
N SER A 143 -7.03 11.05 -15.42
CA SER A 143 -6.47 12.39 -15.13
C SER A 143 -5.20 12.38 -14.29
N GLY A 144 -4.85 11.25 -13.66
CA GLY A 144 -3.78 11.20 -12.66
C GLY A 144 -4.09 12.00 -11.39
N ARG A 145 -5.34 12.49 -11.23
CA ARG A 145 -5.79 13.25 -10.06
C ARG A 145 -6.39 12.37 -8.97
N SER A 146 -6.59 11.08 -9.24
CA SER A 146 -7.06 10.14 -8.23
C SER A 146 -5.98 9.87 -7.20
N ARG A 147 -6.30 10.15 -5.94
CA ARG A 147 -5.44 9.84 -4.79
C ARG A 147 -5.20 8.34 -4.56
N TYR A 148 -5.95 7.47 -5.26
CA TYR A 148 -5.87 6.02 -5.11
C TYR A 148 -5.14 5.36 -6.27
N VAL A 149 -5.01 6.01 -7.43
CA VAL A 149 -4.30 5.44 -8.58
C VAL A 149 -2.81 5.75 -8.41
N ALA A 150 -2.03 4.72 -8.09
CA ALA A 150 -0.59 4.83 -7.91
C ALA A 150 0.16 4.74 -9.26
N ASP A 151 -0.33 3.92 -10.18
CA ASP A 151 0.28 3.76 -11.50
C ASP A 151 -0.74 3.36 -12.56
N ARG A 152 -0.37 3.58 -13.82
CA ARG A 152 -1.13 3.20 -15.00
C ARG A 152 -0.18 2.67 -16.07
N GLN A 153 -0.48 1.48 -16.57
CA GLN A 153 0.24 0.87 -17.68
C GLN A 153 -0.71 0.64 -18.87
N VAL A 154 -0.18 0.83 -20.07
CA VAL A 154 -0.91 0.66 -21.32
C VAL A 154 -0.29 -0.48 -22.10
N TYR A 155 -1.11 -1.43 -22.51
CA TYR A 155 -0.74 -2.57 -23.32
C TYR A 155 -1.56 -2.58 -24.60
N LEU A 156 -0.94 -3.00 -25.69
CA LEU A 156 -1.65 -3.33 -26.92
C LEU A 156 -1.84 -4.84 -26.94
N ASP A 157 -3.09 -5.28 -26.95
CA ASP A 157 -3.41 -6.68 -27.16
C ASP A 157 -3.08 -7.04 -28.62
N GLN A 158 -2.16 -7.98 -28.80
CA GLN A 158 -1.68 -8.38 -30.13
C GLN A 158 -2.73 -9.13 -30.94
N ALA A 159 -3.73 -9.75 -30.30
CA ALA A 159 -4.75 -10.52 -30.98
C ALA A 159 -5.90 -9.62 -31.47
N THR A 160 -6.26 -8.59 -30.69
CA THR A 160 -7.42 -7.73 -30.97
C THR A 160 -7.02 -6.33 -31.49
N ASN A 161 -5.74 -5.95 -31.37
CA ASN A 161 -5.26 -4.57 -31.53
C ASN A 161 -5.93 -3.56 -30.58
N ASP A 162 -6.57 -4.04 -29.51
CA ASP A 162 -7.19 -3.16 -28.52
C ASP A 162 -6.17 -2.67 -27.49
N GLN A 163 -6.34 -1.41 -27.08
CA GLN A 163 -5.54 -0.81 -26.04
C GLN A 163 -6.14 -1.16 -24.66
N VAL A 164 -5.44 -2.01 -23.92
CA VAL A 164 -5.78 -2.41 -22.55
C VAL A 164 -5.03 -1.54 -21.55
N LYS A 165 -5.75 -1.02 -20.55
CA LYS A 165 -5.16 -0.20 -19.47
C LYS A 165 -5.20 -0.97 -18.15
N TRP A 166 -4.05 -1.14 -17.51
CA TRP A 166 -3.93 -1.67 -16.16
C TRP A 166 -3.71 -0.52 -15.18
N TYR A 167 -4.49 -0.52 -14.09
CA TYR A 167 -4.42 0.50 -13.05
C TYR A 167 -3.96 -0.15 -11.75
N LEU A 168 -2.86 0.36 -11.18
CA LEU A 168 -2.42 -0.02 -9.84
C LEU A 168 -3.10 0.91 -8.84
N MET A 169 -4.07 0.37 -8.09
CA MET A 169 -4.75 1.11 -7.03
C MET A 169 -4.14 0.82 -5.67
N ARG A 170 -3.87 1.87 -4.90
CA ARG A 170 -3.41 1.79 -3.50
C ARG A 170 -4.39 2.56 -2.63
N ILE A 171 -5.09 1.82 -1.77
CA ILE A 171 -6.12 2.36 -0.90
C ILE A 171 -5.55 2.37 0.53
N PRO A 172 -5.21 3.54 1.10
CA PRO A 172 -4.69 3.58 2.46
C PRO A 172 -5.81 3.27 3.46
N ILE A 173 -5.57 2.29 4.32
CA ILE A 173 -6.52 1.82 5.34
C ILE A 173 -6.51 2.67 6.61
N ARG A 174 -5.66 3.72 6.68
CA ARG A 174 -5.58 4.71 7.76
C ARG A 174 -5.55 6.13 7.18
N GLY A 175 -6.00 7.11 7.95
CA GLY A 175 -5.97 8.52 7.58
C GLY A 175 -7.36 9.14 7.52
N SER A 176 -7.42 10.41 7.13
CA SER A 176 -8.64 11.23 7.12
C SER A 176 -9.73 10.71 6.17
N GLN A 177 -9.38 9.92 5.16
CA GLN A 177 -10.34 9.31 4.23
C GLN A 177 -11.07 8.10 4.81
N VAL A 178 -10.61 7.56 5.93
CA VAL A 178 -11.15 6.34 6.53
C VAL A 178 -12.18 6.74 7.59
N LYS A 179 -13.42 6.30 7.39
CA LYS A 179 -14.49 6.49 8.38
C LYS A 179 -14.52 5.29 9.32
N ALA A 180 -14.56 5.55 10.61
CA ALA A 180 -14.69 4.54 11.65
C ALA A 180 -16.16 4.51 12.11
N VAL A 181 -16.80 3.34 12.08
CA VAL A 181 -18.20 3.15 12.48
C VAL A 181 -18.26 2.22 13.69
N ASN A 182 -18.96 2.66 14.75
CA ASN A 182 -19.13 1.91 16.01
C ASN A 182 -17.82 1.54 16.73
N GLY A 183 -16.79 2.41 16.66
CA GLY A 183 -15.56 2.27 17.44
C GLY A 183 -14.68 1.05 17.11
N PRO A 184 -14.34 0.79 15.83
CA PRO A 184 -13.53 -0.34 15.42
C PRO A 184 -12.06 -0.19 15.84
N SER A 185 -11.34 -1.31 15.93
CA SER A 185 -9.91 -1.35 16.24
C SER A 185 -9.13 -2.11 15.17
N TYR A 186 -8.02 -1.54 14.68
CA TYR A 186 -7.12 -2.21 13.74
C TYR A 186 -6.46 -3.48 14.31
N LYS A 187 -6.49 -3.67 15.64
CA LYS A 187 -5.96 -4.88 16.29
C LYS A 187 -6.90 -6.09 16.15
N THR A 188 -8.15 -5.87 15.78
CA THR A 188 -9.22 -6.89 15.82
C THR A 188 -9.98 -7.00 14.50
N VAL A 189 -9.40 -6.52 13.38
CA VAL A 189 -10.03 -6.66 12.06
C VAL A 189 -9.98 -8.12 11.64
N ARG A 190 -11.15 -8.72 11.44
CA ARG A 190 -11.31 -10.13 11.03
C ARG A 190 -11.80 -10.30 9.59
N PHE A 191 -12.68 -9.40 9.15
CA PHE A 191 -13.34 -9.48 7.86
C PHE A 191 -13.02 -8.26 7.00
N PHE A 192 -13.06 -8.48 5.69
CA PHE A 192 -13.01 -7.43 4.68
C PHE A 192 -14.22 -7.60 3.76
N ARG A 193 -14.94 -6.52 3.50
CA ARG A 193 -16.09 -6.51 2.59
C ARG A 193 -15.92 -5.40 1.56
N MET A 194 -16.04 -5.74 0.29
CA MET A 194 -16.15 -4.78 -0.81
C MET A 194 -17.52 -4.92 -1.46
N TYR A 195 -18.08 -3.79 -1.92
CA TYR A 195 -19.30 -3.79 -2.73
C TYR A 195 -19.25 -2.61 -3.68
N PHE A 196 -20.01 -2.72 -4.76
CA PHE A 196 -20.03 -1.76 -5.86
C PHE A 196 -21.44 -1.21 -6.00
N LYS A 197 -21.57 0.12 -6.09
CA LYS A 197 -22.86 0.81 -6.23
C LYS A 197 -22.72 1.97 -7.20
N GLU A 198 -23.86 2.50 -7.67
CA GLU A 198 -23.96 3.70 -8.51
C GLU A 198 -23.38 3.59 -9.93
N PHE A 199 -23.22 2.36 -10.43
CA PHE A 199 -22.94 2.14 -11.86
C PHE A 199 -24.23 2.26 -12.67
N ARG A 200 -24.19 3.06 -13.74
CA ARG A 200 -25.33 3.25 -14.67
C ARG A 200 -25.54 2.06 -15.61
N SER A 201 -24.54 1.19 -15.75
CA SER A 201 -24.55 0.05 -16.64
C SER A 201 -23.79 -1.12 -15.98
N PRO A 202 -24.06 -2.37 -16.37
CA PRO A 202 -23.30 -3.52 -15.88
C PRO A 202 -21.80 -3.32 -16.10
N VAL A 203 -21.01 -3.59 -15.08
CA VAL A 203 -19.55 -3.47 -15.12
C VAL A 203 -18.90 -4.80 -14.74
N VAL A 204 -17.77 -5.09 -15.38
CA VAL A 204 -16.92 -6.23 -15.04
C VAL A 204 -15.58 -5.68 -14.57
N LEU A 205 -15.25 -5.93 -13.31
CA LEU A 205 -13.97 -5.54 -12.73
C LEU A 205 -13.07 -6.77 -12.67
N ARG A 206 -11.89 -6.67 -13.29
CA ARG A 206 -10.86 -7.71 -13.25
C ARG A 206 -9.74 -7.25 -12.33
N LEU A 207 -9.60 -7.92 -11.19
CA LEU A 207 -8.53 -7.69 -10.23
C LEU A 207 -7.45 -8.73 -10.49
N ALA A 208 -6.33 -8.32 -11.09
CA ALA A 208 -5.21 -9.24 -11.35
C ALA A 208 -4.51 -9.64 -10.05
N ASP A 209 -4.34 -8.68 -9.14
CA ASP A 209 -3.76 -8.90 -7.84
C ASP A 209 -4.54 -8.06 -6.81
N PHE A 210 -5.03 -8.72 -5.77
CA PHE A 210 -5.80 -8.11 -4.69
C PHE A 210 -5.22 -8.57 -3.36
N GLN A 211 -4.45 -7.68 -2.74
CA GLN A 211 -3.69 -8.00 -1.54
C GLN A 211 -3.68 -6.86 -0.53
N LEU A 212 -3.56 -7.23 0.75
CA LEU A 212 -3.28 -6.30 1.83
C LEU A 212 -1.76 -6.15 1.98
N VAL A 213 -1.26 -4.97 1.64
CA VAL A 213 0.18 -4.69 1.71
C VAL A 213 0.52 -4.05 3.06
N GLY A 214 1.33 -4.75 3.85
CA GLY A 214 1.92 -4.24 5.09
C GLY A 214 3.25 -3.54 4.83
N SER A 215 3.54 -2.47 5.58
CA SER A 215 4.85 -1.83 5.56
C SER A 215 5.58 -1.98 6.89
N GLN A 216 6.89 -2.21 6.82
CA GLN A 216 7.76 -2.24 8.00
C GLN A 216 8.08 -0.84 8.54
N TRP A 217 7.91 0.17 7.69
CA TRP A 217 8.06 1.56 8.05
C TRP A 217 6.78 2.05 8.73
N ARG A 218 6.92 2.89 9.73
CA ARG A 218 5.81 3.46 10.49
C ARG A 218 5.90 4.97 10.43
N VAL A 219 4.76 5.63 10.31
CA VAL A 219 4.68 7.08 10.46
C VAL A 219 5.09 7.46 11.88
N MET A 220 6.06 8.36 11.99
CA MET A 220 6.47 8.94 13.28
C MET A 220 5.37 9.87 13.77
N ASP A 221 5.07 9.82 15.06
CA ASP A 221 4.10 10.75 15.66
C ASP A 221 4.69 12.18 15.58
N PRO A 222 3.97 13.14 14.95
CA PRO A 222 4.37 14.55 14.89
C PRO A 222 4.82 15.15 16.22
N THR A 223 4.19 14.75 17.33
CA THR A 223 4.45 15.26 18.68
C THR A 223 5.78 14.80 19.27
N THR A 224 6.33 13.68 18.75
CA THR A 224 7.60 13.11 19.20
C THR A 224 8.79 13.70 18.46
N ASN A 225 8.56 14.58 17.49
CA ASN A 225 9.62 15.13 16.69
C ASN A 225 10.32 16.27 17.43
N TYR A 226 11.65 16.20 17.49
CA TYR A 226 12.49 17.13 18.25
C TYR A 226 12.18 18.62 17.99
N GLU A 227 11.82 18.98 16.76
CA GLU A 227 11.43 20.35 16.38
C GLU A 227 10.29 20.92 17.25
N ASP A 228 9.27 20.11 17.57
CA ASP A 228 8.14 20.56 18.40
C ASP A 228 8.46 20.52 19.90
N LEU A 229 9.45 19.71 20.33
CA LEU A 229 9.91 19.70 21.72
C LEU A 229 10.63 21.00 22.11
N VAL A 230 11.23 21.69 21.14
CA VAL A 230 11.95 22.96 21.34
C VAL A 230 11.03 24.18 21.22
N GLU A 231 10.10 24.20 20.26
CA GLU A 231 9.20 25.35 20.05
C GLU A 231 7.98 25.37 20.99
N GLY A 232 7.69 24.24 21.66
CA GLY A 232 6.50 24.05 22.49
C GLY A 232 5.25 23.82 21.64
N PRO A 233 4.31 22.95 22.07
CA PRO A 233 3.12 22.66 21.29
C PRO A 233 2.18 23.87 21.27
N LYS A 234 2.08 24.56 20.12
CA LYS A 234 0.99 25.51 19.88
C LYS A 234 -0.26 24.72 19.50
N GLU A 235 -1.36 24.89 20.24
CA GLU A 235 -2.59 24.09 20.11
C GLU A 235 -3.19 24.07 18.70
N ASP A 236 -2.95 25.09 17.87
CA ASP A 236 -3.45 25.22 16.49
C ASP A 236 -2.54 24.53 15.43
N GLU A 237 -1.39 23.98 15.81
CA GLU A 237 -0.37 23.42 14.89
C GLU A 237 -0.37 21.88 14.77
N LYS A 238 -1.35 21.16 15.31
CA LYS A 238 -1.37 19.68 15.29
C LYS A 238 -1.31 19.04 13.90
N ALA A 239 -1.78 19.73 12.85
CA ALA A 239 -1.64 19.26 11.47
C ALA A 239 -0.36 19.81 10.83
N ARG A 240 0.74 19.04 10.84
CA ARG A 240 1.99 19.37 10.13
C ARG A 240 1.85 19.28 8.59
N TYR A 241 0.92 18.44 8.15
CA TYR A 241 0.58 18.13 6.76
C TYR A 241 -0.87 17.64 6.71
N ASP A 242 -1.50 17.74 5.55
CA ASP A 242 -2.89 17.31 5.33
C ASP A 242 -2.99 15.80 5.09
N ALA A 243 -1.98 15.22 4.44
CA ALA A 243 -1.89 13.78 4.23
C ALA A 243 -0.43 13.33 4.13
N LEU A 244 -0.14 12.16 4.70
CA LEU A 244 1.11 11.43 4.52
C LEU A 244 0.76 10.03 4.03
N ILE A 245 1.19 9.71 2.81
CA ILE A 245 0.96 8.44 2.16
C ILE A 245 2.29 7.70 2.10
N GLN A 246 2.31 6.48 2.59
CA GLN A 246 3.49 5.63 2.58
C GLN A 246 3.21 4.42 1.71
N THR A 247 4.04 4.22 0.69
CA THR A 247 3.92 3.17 -0.31
C THR A 247 5.29 2.58 -0.62
N VAL A 248 5.31 1.56 -1.48
CA VAL A 248 6.52 0.97 -2.02
C VAL A 248 6.47 1.13 -3.53
N VAL A 249 7.60 1.35 -4.17
CA VAL A 249 7.71 1.26 -5.63
C VAL A 249 8.70 0.16 -5.95
N SER A 250 8.40 -0.59 -7.00
CA SER A 250 9.24 -1.71 -7.42
C SER A 250 9.58 -1.60 -8.88
N ARG A 251 10.69 -2.21 -9.29
CA ARG A 251 11.03 -2.30 -10.70
C ARG A 251 9.94 -3.08 -11.45
N GLU A 252 9.50 -4.21 -10.92
CA GLU A 252 8.54 -5.10 -11.57
C GLU A 252 7.17 -4.44 -11.81
N GLU A 253 6.71 -3.59 -10.88
CA GLU A 253 5.42 -2.89 -11.03
C GLU A 253 5.53 -1.53 -11.73
N ASN A 254 6.64 -0.82 -11.56
CA ASN A 254 6.71 0.62 -11.90
C ASN A 254 7.76 0.97 -12.96
N GLU A 255 8.47 0.00 -13.54
CA GLU A 255 9.44 0.26 -14.62
C GLU A 255 8.80 0.98 -15.83
N ARG A 256 7.53 0.69 -16.11
CA ARG A 256 6.78 1.25 -17.25
C ARG A 256 5.81 2.37 -16.87
N SER A 257 5.91 2.90 -15.64
CA SER A 257 5.03 3.97 -15.19
C SER A 257 5.04 5.17 -16.15
N THR A 258 3.86 5.73 -16.44
CA THR A 258 3.75 6.94 -17.26
C THR A 258 4.08 8.22 -16.51
N PHE A 259 4.06 8.20 -15.17
CA PHE A 259 4.31 9.37 -14.33
C PHE A 259 5.79 9.48 -13.96
N MET A 260 6.31 8.46 -13.28
CA MET A 260 7.71 8.38 -12.90
C MET A 260 8.17 6.92 -12.99
N PRO A 261 8.90 6.53 -14.05
CA PRO A 261 9.36 5.15 -14.19
C PRO A 261 10.39 4.83 -13.12
N TYR A 262 10.28 3.65 -12.53
CA TYR A 262 11.28 3.17 -11.60
C TYR A 262 12.47 2.55 -12.36
N ARG A 263 13.69 2.94 -11.98
CA ARG A 263 14.95 2.36 -12.47
C ARG A 263 15.79 2.00 -11.25
N THR A 264 16.44 0.84 -11.27
CA THR A 264 17.36 0.47 -10.20
C THR A 264 18.50 1.50 -10.12
N PRO A 265 18.85 2.02 -8.92
CA PRO A 265 19.98 2.93 -8.77
C PRO A 265 21.26 2.35 -9.37
N PRO A 266 22.12 3.15 -10.05
CA PRO A 266 23.26 2.63 -10.81
C PRO A 266 24.23 1.74 -10.02
N GLU A 267 24.36 2.00 -8.72
CA GLU A 267 25.27 1.26 -7.83
C GLU A 267 24.67 -0.02 -7.25
N VAL A 268 23.34 -0.18 -7.32
CA VAL A 268 22.63 -1.31 -6.72
C VAL A 268 22.65 -2.48 -7.69
N LYS A 269 23.23 -3.59 -7.25
CA LYS A 269 23.16 -4.85 -7.98
C LYS A 269 21.94 -5.63 -7.51
N VAL A 270 21.17 -6.09 -8.48
CA VAL A 270 19.97 -6.90 -8.23
C VAL A 270 20.42 -8.32 -7.94
N ASP A 271 20.04 -8.81 -6.76
CA ASP A 271 20.36 -10.17 -6.37
C ASP A 271 19.64 -11.19 -7.26
N SER A 272 20.27 -12.34 -7.45
CA SER A 272 19.75 -13.42 -8.26
C SER A 272 19.63 -14.68 -7.41
N ASP A 273 18.49 -15.34 -7.46
CA ASP A 273 18.20 -16.59 -6.76
C ASP A 273 18.65 -17.79 -7.62
N PRO A 274 19.72 -18.51 -7.22
CA PRO A 274 20.21 -19.67 -7.95
C PRO A 274 19.49 -20.97 -7.56
N SER A 275 18.49 -20.93 -6.66
CA SER A 275 17.78 -22.14 -6.20
C SER A 275 16.91 -22.79 -7.29
N THR A 276 16.60 -22.05 -8.37
CA THR A 276 15.84 -22.55 -9.52
C THR A 276 16.73 -22.76 -10.75
N LEU A 277 16.40 -23.74 -11.60
CA LEU A 277 17.12 -24.06 -12.84
C LEU A 277 17.28 -22.86 -13.79
N GLN A 278 16.30 -21.95 -13.77
CA GLN A 278 16.39 -20.65 -14.40
C GLN A 278 16.78 -19.64 -13.33
N ASN A 279 17.88 -18.91 -13.50
CA ASN A 279 18.30 -17.90 -12.54
C ASN A 279 17.24 -16.78 -12.50
N ARG A 280 16.58 -16.61 -11.35
CA ARG A 280 15.53 -15.59 -11.18
C ARG A 280 16.12 -14.38 -10.49
N ARG A 281 15.86 -13.18 -11.01
CA ARG A 281 16.22 -11.94 -10.32
C ARG A 281 15.21 -11.67 -9.20
N LEU A 282 15.71 -11.26 -8.04
CA LEU A 282 14.86 -10.80 -6.95
C LEU A 282 14.25 -9.43 -7.30
N ASN A 283 13.07 -9.17 -6.74
CA ASN A 283 12.39 -7.90 -6.83
C ASN A 283 13.22 -6.83 -6.10
N GLU A 284 13.36 -5.66 -6.70
CA GLU A 284 14.06 -4.52 -6.12
C GLU A 284 13.08 -3.35 -5.94
N GLN A 285 13.09 -2.80 -4.73
CA GLN A 285 12.05 -1.91 -4.22
C GLN A 285 12.60 -0.71 -3.47
N ALA A 286 11.92 0.42 -3.57
CA ALA A 286 12.14 1.62 -2.76
C ALA A 286 10.90 2.01 -1.96
N LEU A 287 11.15 2.58 -0.78
CA LEU A 287 10.12 3.24 0.03
C LEU A 287 9.70 4.52 -0.65
N GLN A 288 8.40 4.72 -0.89
CA GLN A 288 7.84 5.97 -1.39
C GLN A 288 7.04 6.66 -0.28
N MET A 289 7.29 7.93 -0.05
CA MET A 289 6.60 8.76 0.94
C MET A 289 6.00 9.98 0.26
N SER A 290 4.67 10.05 0.13
CA SER A 290 3.96 11.21 -0.40
C SER A 290 3.43 12.14 0.69
N VAL A 291 3.85 13.41 0.76
CA VAL A 291 3.43 14.39 1.78
C VAL A 291 2.63 15.51 1.16
N VAL A 292 1.42 15.78 1.65
CA VAL A 292 0.53 16.85 1.17
C VAL A 292 0.46 18.00 2.16
N ASN A 293 0.71 19.22 1.69
CA ASN A 293 0.65 20.50 2.38
C ASN A 293 1.58 20.56 3.61
N LEU A 294 2.84 20.18 3.44
CA LEU A 294 3.84 20.28 4.52
C LEU A 294 4.08 21.74 4.91
N LYS A 295 3.71 22.10 6.15
CA LYS A 295 3.84 23.46 6.67
C LYS A 295 5.31 23.90 6.78
N ASP A 296 5.53 25.22 6.68
CA ASP A 296 6.84 25.84 6.81
C ASP A 296 7.52 25.46 8.14
N GLY A 297 8.79 25.11 8.10
CA GLY A 297 9.57 24.70 9.27
C GLY A 297 9.28 23.30 9.82
N LYS A 298 8.24 22.61 9.33
CA LYS A 298 7.85 21.29 9.82
C LYS A 298 8.44 20.17 8.96
N SER A 299 8.65 19.01 9.58
CA SER A 299 9.05 17.77 8.91
C SER A 299 8.02 16.64 9.08
N ALA A 300 8.03 15.72 8.11
CA ALA A 300 7.27 14.47 8.10
C ALA A 300 8.27 13.31 7.98
N MET A 301 8.16 12.32 8.87
CA MET A 301 9.15 11.24 8.98
C MET A 301 8.48 9.87 9.11
N LEU A 302 9.14 8.88 8.55
CA LEU A 302 8.86 7.47 8.70
C LEU A 302 10.02 6.83 9.46
N PHE A 303 9.75 5.93 10.39
CA PHE A 303 10.78 5.21 11.12
C PHE A 303 10.61 3.70 10.98
N LYS A 304 11.74 3.01 11.13
CA LYS A 304 11.81 1.56 11.18
C LYS A 304 12.72 1.15 12.31
N ASN A 305 12.26 0.18 13.09
CA ASN A 305 13.08 -0.46 14.10
C ASN A 305 14.00 -1.48 13.42
N LEU A 306 15.24 -1.51 13.84
CA LEU A 306 16.28 -2.43 13.42
C LEU A 306 17.20 -2.74 14.60
N ASN A 307 18.17 -3.61 14.39
CA ASN A 307 19.23 -3.85 15.34
C ASN A 307 20.53 -3.97 14.55
N LEU A 308 21.29 -2.87 14.49
CA LEU A 308 22.47 -2.76 13.63
C LEU A 308 23.67 -2.30 14.43
N ASP A 309 24.76 -3.04 14.28
CA ASP A 309 26.09 -2.65 14.77
C ASP A 309 26.89 -2.03 13.63
N LEU A 310 27.13 -0.72 13.75
CA LEU A 310 27.86 0.06 12.76
C LEU A 310 29.36 0.22 13.04
N VAL A 311 29.90 -0.39 14.10
CA VAL A 311 31.31 -0.20 14.52
C VAL A 311 32.30 -0.61 13.43
N ASN A 312 31.98 -1.66 12.68
CA ASN A 312 32.86 -2.23 11.65
C ASN A 312 32.70 -1.58 10.26
N TYR A 313 31.95 -0.48 10.18
CA TYR A 313 31.63 0.19 8.92
C TYR A 313 32.23 1.60 8.89
N GLY A 314 32.64 2.05 7.69
CA GLY A 314 33.29 3.35 7.54
C GLY A 314 32.34 4.45 7.06
N ARG A 315 31.27 4.08 6.36
CA ARG A 315 30.46 4.99 5.55
C ARG A 315 29.04 4.48 5.40
N LEU A 316 28.10 5.40 5.36
CA LEU A 316 26.68 5.16 5.10
C LEU A 316 26.34 5.80 3.74
N ARG A 317 25.72 5.02 2.84
CA ARG A 317 25.36 5.44 1.48
C ARG A 317 23.90 5.13 1.16
N MET A 318 23.06 6.12 0.85
CA MET A 318 21.66 5.90 0.51
C MET A 318 21.24 6.75 -0.69
N PRO A 319 20.80 6.13 -1.80
CA PRO A 319 20.25 6.88 -2.91
C PRO A 319 18.87 7.43 -2.54
N ILE A 320 18.65 8.71 -2.86
CA ILE A 320 17.40 9.43 -2.58
C ILE A 320 16.93 10.08 -3.87
N HIS A 321 15.65 9.96 -4.14
CA HIS A 321 14.99 10.59 -5.27
C HIS A 321 13.81 11.43 -4.79
N ALA A 322 13.64 12.60 -5.42
CA ALA A 322 12.56 13.52 -5.14
C ALA A 322 11.96 14.07 -6.43
N HIS A 323 10.63 14.06 -6.50
CA HIS A 323 9.88 14.68 -7.58
C HIS A 323 8.63 15.37 -7.03
N GLN A 324 8.18 16.39 -7.75
CA GLN A 324 6.89 17.01 -7.49
C GLN A 324 5.76 16.19 -8.12
N TYR A 325 4.59 16.18 -7.49
CA TYR A 325 3.42 15.46 -8.00
C TYR A 325 2.55 16.31 -8.94
N SER A 326 2.55 17.65 -8.77
CA SER A 326 1.68 18.56 -9.51
C SER A 326 2.44 19.79 -10.02
N VAL A 327 1.99 20.35 -11.15
CA VAL A 327 2.48 21.61 -11.74
C VAL A 327 1.89 22.83 -11.03
N GLU A 328 0.79 22.68 -10.29
CA GLU A 328 0.04 23.80 -9.71
C GLU A 328 0.84 24.57 -8.65
N THR A 329 1.80 23.91 -7.99
CA THR A 329 2.73 24.51 -7.05
C THR A 329 4.16 24.06 -7.40
N PRO A 330 4.85 24.77 -8.31
CA PRO A 330 6.18 24.38 -8.72
C PRO A 330 7.15 24.56 -7.55
N LEU A 331 7.92 23.51 -7.25
CA LEU A 331 9.02 23.61 -6.31
C LEU A 331 10.32 23.84 -7.05
N ARG A 332 11.23 24.57 -6.40
CA ARG A 332 12.58 24.76 -6.88
C ARG A 332 13.53 23.78 -6.20
N ASP A 333 14.67 23.56 -6.84
CA ASP A 333 15.75 22.81 -6.24
C ASP A 333 16.15 23.41 -4.89
N ARG A 334 16.47 22.53 -3.93
CA ARG A 334 16.88 22.84 -2.55
C ARG A 334 15.79 23.46 -1.66
N GLU A 335 14.55 23.58 -2.11
CA GLU A 335 13.43 23.98 -1.25
C GLU A 335 12.92 22.84 -0.36
N LEU A 336 13.30 21.60 -0.64
CA LEU A 336 12.98 20.43 0.17
C LEU A 336 14.26 19.82 0.72
N VAL A 337 14.23 19.40 1.99
CA VAL A 337 15.38 18.77 2.65
C VAL A 337 15.01 17.34 3.02
N ALA A 338 15.78 16.36 2.57
CA ALA A 338 15.71 15.00 3.10
C ALA A 338 16.35 14.96 4.48
N VAL A 339 15.68 14.28 5.41
CA VAL A 339 16.16 14.09 6.78
C VAL A 339 16.36 12.61 7.02
N PHE A 340 17.59 12.23 7.36
CA PHE A 340 17.93 10.88 7.79
C PHE A 340 18.35 10.90 9.26
N ARG A 341 17.71 10.10 10.10
CA ARG A 341 18.06 9.89 11.50
C ARG A 341 18.49 8.47 11.75
N ILE A 342 19.50 8.31 12.60
CA ILE A 342 19.93 7.01 13.10
C ILE A 342 20.36 7.12 14.57
N GLY A 343 19.94 6.16 15.38
CA GLY A 343 20.27 6.18 16.80
C GLY A 343 19.70 5.00 17.58
N THR A 344 19.80 5.12 18.90
CA THR A 344 19.18 4.18 19.84
C THR A 344 17.70 4.51 20.05
N ASP A 345 17.29 5.75 19.78
CA ASP A 345 15.92 6.24 19.88
C ASP A 345 15.60 7.27 18.78
N VAL A 346 14.33 7.66 18.64
CA VAL A 346 13.83 8.59 17.61
C VAL A 346 13.92 10.06 17.99
N ASP A 347 13.89 10.38 19.28
CA ASP A 347 13.64 11.73 19.83
C ASP A 347 14.74 12.22 20.78
N GLN A 348 15.37 11.32 21.54
CA GLN A 348 16.34 11.70 22.57
C GLN A 348 17.79 11.41 22.20
N ASN A 349 18.05 10.37 21.40
CA ASN A 349 19.40 9.86 21.17
C ASN A 349 19.59 9.47 19.71
N PHE A 350 19.89 10.46 18.87
CA PHE A 350 20.06 10.25 17.43
C PHE A 350 21.09 11.19 16.82
N TYR A 351 21.66 10.76 15.70
CA TYR A 351 22.28 11.62 14.70
C TYR A 351 21.26 11.93 13.62
N GLN A 352 21.25 13.17 13.12
CA GLN A 352 20.43 13.62 12.02
C GLN A 352 21.32 14.14 10.89
N VAL A 353 21.06 13.72 9.67
CA VAL A 353 21.72 14.20 8.46
C VAL A 353 20.67 14.84 7.58
N GLU A 354 20.90 16.09 7.20
CA GLU A 354 20.04 16.87 6.32
C GLU A 354 20.70 17.07 4.95
N ILE A 355 19.94 16.76 3.89
CA ILE A 355 20.39 16.83 2.50
C ILE A 355 19.40 17.69 1.71
N PRO A 356 19.81 18.86 1.19
CA PRO A 356 19.00 19.64 0.27
C PRO A 356 18.76 18.86 -1.03
N LEU A 357 17.50 18.68 -1.40
CA LEU A 357 17.10 17.85 -2.53
C LEU A 357 17.00 18.65 -3.82
N TYR A 358 17.45 18.03 -4.90
CA TYR A 358 17.23 18.42 -6.28
C TYR A 358 16.07 17.62 -6.86
N LEU A 359 15.24 18.28 -7.65
CA LEU A 359 14.03 17.67 -8.20
C LEU A 359 14.29 17.14 -9.59
N THR A 360 13.82 15.92 -9.84
CA THR A 360 13.76 15.42 -11.21
C THR A 360 12.60 16.09 -11.97
N PRO A 361 12.73 16.32 -13.28
CA PRO A 361 11.66 16.87 -14.09
C PRO A 361 10.36 16.06 -13.96
N LEU A 362 9.23 16.76 -13.99
CA LEU A 362 7.91 16.12 -13.95
C LEU A 362 7.66 15.36 -15.26
N ASN A 363 7.16 14.12 -15.15
CA ASN A 363 6.83 13.26 -16.30
C ASN A 363 7.97 13.15 -17.33
N PRO A 364 9.16 12.67 -16.92
CA PRO A 364 10.33 12.64 -17.80
C PRO A 364 10.20 11.60 -18.95
N GLY A 365 9.13 10.81 -18.94
CA GLY A 365 8.90 9.72 -19.89
C GLY A 365 9.76 8.48 -19.60
N GLN A 366 9.51 7.40 -20.35
CA GLN A 366 10.16 6.11 -20.11
C GLN A 366 11.65 6.07 -20.50
N GLY A 367 12.14 7.09 -21.23
CA GLY A 367 13.52 7.17 -21.70
C GLY A 367 14.53 7.77 -20.71
N ILE A 368 14.08 8.20 -19.52
CA ILE A 368 15.00 8.74 -18.50
C ILE A 368 15.97 7.66 -18.02
N SER A 369 17.25 8.03 -17.89
CA SER A 369 18.29 7.14 -17.38
C SER A 369 18.19 6.99 -15.86
N ALA A 370 18.86 5.97 -15.31
CA ALA A 370 18.91 5.76 -13.87
C ALA A 370 19.58 6.94 -13.15
N GLU A 371 20.61 7.54 -13.74
CA GLU A 371 21.33 8.72 -13.23
C GLU A 371 20.47 9.99 -13.27
N GLY A 372 19.55 10.08 -14.23
CA GLY A 372 18.58 11.17 -14.30
C GLY A 372 17.51 11.10 -13.21
N ILE A 373 17.23 9.90 -12.68
CA ILE A 373 16.29 9.70 -11.56
C ILE A 373 17.02 9.84 -10.22
N TRP A 374 18.14 9.13 -10.07
CA TRP A 374 18.94 9.08 -8.85
C TRP A 374 20.11 10.05 -8.94
N LEU A 375 19.80 11.34 -8.81
CA LEU A 375 20.79 12.41 -8.84
C LEU A 375 21.86 12.21 -7.75
N ALA A 376 23.13 12.28 -8.13
CA ALA A 376 24.26 12.08 -7.22
C ALA A 376 24.32 13.13 -6.10
N GLU A 377 23.75 14.31 -6.36
CA GLU A 377 23.61 15.40 -5.41
C GLU A 377 22.71 15.00 -4.23
N ASN A 378 21.65 14.22 -4.51
CA ASN A 378 20.67 13.76 -3.53
C ASN A 378 21.14 12.55 -2.71
N GLU A 379 22.22 11.89 -3.12
CA GLU A 379 22.74 10.73 -2.39
C GLU A 379 23.22 11.14 -0.99
N LEU A 380 22.71 10.44 0.03
CA LEU A 380 23.27 10.44 1.37
C LEU A 380 24.60 9.68 1.31
N ASP A 381 25.71 10.39 1.31
CA ASP A 381 27.05 9.82 1.46
C ASP A 381 27.73 10.50 2.64
N ILE A 382 27.91 9.77 3.74
CA ILE A 382 28.50 10.30 4.97
C ILE A 382 29.43 9.28 5.63
N SER A 383 30.58 9.73 6.11
CA SER A 383 31.46 8.87 6.90
C SER A 383 30.97 8.79 8.34
N LEU A 384 30.99 7.59 8.93
CA LEU A 384 30.67 7.44 10.36
C LEU A 384 31.65 8.21 11.26
N ALA A 385 32.89 8.43 10.80
CA ALA A 385 33.85 9.29 11.48
C ALA A 385 33.38 10.74 11.61
N GLU A 386 32.63 11.25 10.64
CA GLU A 386 32.07 12.61 10.68
C GLU A 386 30.96 12.72 11.72
N LEU A 387 30.14 11.67 11.89
CA LEU A 387 29.15 11.60 12.96
C LEU A 387 29.83 11.66 14.34
N TYR A 388 30.88 10.86 14.55
CA TYR A 388 31.65 10.90 15.79
C TYR A 388 32.37 12.25 16.02
N ALA A 389 32.82 12.91 14.95
CA ALA A 389 33.45 14.21 15.04
C ALA A 389 32.47 15.28 15.56
N VAL A 390 31.21 15.28 15.10
CA VAL A 390 30.17 16.21 15.60
C VAL A 390 29.90 16.00 17.09
N LYS A 391 29.86 14.74 17.54
CA LYS A 391 29.74 14.41 18.97
C LYS A 391 30.90 14.99 19.78
N GLY A 392 32.14 14.79 19.30
CA GLY A 392 33.34 15.30 19.94
C GLY A 392 33.43 16.83 19.97
N GLU A 393 32.98 17.50 18.91
CA GLU A 393 32.90 18.96 18.83
C GLU A 393 31.92 19.53 19.85
N ARG A 394 30.72 18.96 19.95
CA ARG A 394 29.73 19.34 20.95
C ARG A 394 30.30 19.22 22.37
N ASP A 395 30.91 18.08 22.67
CA ASP A 395 31.44 17.77 24.00
C ASP A 395 32.60 18.71 24.37
N ARG A 396 33.44 19.08 23.40
CA ARG A 396 34.51 20.08 23.57
C ARG A 396 33.96 21.48 23.84
N LEU A 397 32.86 21.85 23.17
CA LEU A 397 32.18 23.14 23.34
C LEU A 397 31.24 23.17 24.56
N GLN A 398 31.14 22.08 25.32
CA GLN A 398 30.29 21.93 26.50
C GLN A 398 28.82 22.33 26.24
N LYS A 399 28.31 22.06 25.03
CA LYS A 399 26.92 22.33 24.68
C LYS A 399 25.98 21.34 25.38
N PRO A 400 24.73 21.74 25.70
CA PRO A 400 23.78 20.86 26.38
C PRO A 400 23.53 19.56 25.59
N ILE A 401 23.50 18.43 26.29
CA ILE A 401 23.38 17.10 25.67
C ILE A 401 21.98 16.89 25.05
N GLY A 402 20.94 17.43 25.68
CA GLY A 402 19.56 17.33 25.20
C GLY A 402 19.20 18.34 24.10
N GLU A 403 20.13 19.23 23.73
CA GLU A 403 19.90 20.21 22.68
C GLU A 403 20.52 19.75 21.36
N LEU A 404 19.85 20.09 20.25
CA LEU A 404 20.34 19.83 18.91
C LEU A 404 21.59 20.66 18.64
N TYR A 405 22.72 19.97 18.49
CA TYR A 405 23.95 20.57 18.04
C TYR A 405 24.24 20.14 16.61
N GLY A 406 24.42 21.10 15.71
CA GLY A 406 24.68 20.85 14.28
C GLY A 406 26.02 21.42 13.82
N SER A 407 26.66 20.71 12.89
CA SER A 407 27.81 21.21 12.14
C SER A 407 27.69 20.77 10.68
N LEU A 408 28.14 21.64 9.77
CA LEU A 408 28.32 21.26 8.38
C LEU A 408 29.50 20.27 8.27
N LYS A 409 29.31 19.14 7.59
CA LYS A 409 30.35 18.13 7.28
C LYS A 409 30.27 17.81 5.79
N GLY A 410 31.25 18.29 5.03
CA GLY A 410 31.21 18.22 3.57
C GLY A 410 30.00 18.99 3.00
N LYS A 411 29.14 18.28 2.26
CA LYS A 411 27.89 18.82 1.70
C LYS A 411 26.67 18.69 2.62
N ASN A 412 26.77 17.89 3.69
CA ASN A 412 25.63 17.53 4.53
C ASN A 412 25.64 18.31 5.84
N PHE A 413 24.46 18.69 6.33
CA PHE A 413 24.34 19.26 7.67
C PHE A 413 24.06 18.12 8.66
N VAL A 414 24.97 17.94 9.63
CA VAL A 414 24.93 16.84 10.58
C VAL A 414 24.63 17.38 11.96
N SER A 415 23.57 16.87 12.58
CA SER A 415 23.17 17.24 13.93
C SER A 415 23.14 16.04 14.88
N ILE A 416 23.29 16.31 16.16
CA ILE A 416 23.25 15.31 17.24
C ILE A 416 22.36 15.78 18.38
N VAL A 417 21.56 14.85 18.90
CA VAL A 417 20.83 14.99 20.17
C VAL A 417 21.18 13.79 21.05
N GLY A 418 21.44 14.04 22.33
CA GLY A 418 21.70 12.98 23.31
C GLY A 418 23.07 12.31 23.16
N ARG A 419 23.15 11.05 23.56
CA ARG A 419 24.37 10.23 23.40
C ARG A 419 24.06 8.98 22.56
N PRO A 420 23.73 9.13 21.27
CA PRO A 420 23.49 8.00 20.39
C PRO A 420 24.69 7.06 20.38
N ASN A 421 24.38 5.76 20.38
CA ASN A 421 25.34 4.68 20.23
C ASN A 421 25.12 3.99 18.87
N LEU A 422 26.14 4.03 18.00
CA LEU A 422 26.07 3.40 16.68
C LEU A 422 26.46 1.92 16.71
N ALA A 423 27.01 1.41 17.82
CA ALA A 423 27.19 -0.03 18.02
C ALA A 423 25.86 -0.77 18.23
N GLU A 424 24.82 -0.03 18.59
CA GLU A 424 23.48 -0.54 18.82
C GLU A 424 22.44 0.43 18.24
N ALA A 425 22.52 0.66 16.93
CA ALA A 425 21.52 1.46 16.25
C ALA A 425 20.20 0.67 16.22
N ARG A 426 19.20 1.17 16.95
CA ARG A 426 17.89 0.52 17.11
C ARG A 426 16.83 1.09 16.17
N VAL A 427 17.00 2.32 15.73
CA VAL A 427 16.02 3.00 14.89
C VAL A 427 16.72 3.80 13.80
N ILE A 428 16.15 3.72 12.60
CA ILE A 428 16.36 4.70 11.53
C ILE A 428 15.05 5.43 11.27
N ALA A 429 15.14 6.72 10.99
CA ALA A 429 14.03 7.48 10.47
C ALA A 429 14.43 8.23 9.21
N ILE A 430 13.55 8.26 8.22
CA ILE A 430 13.74 8.93 6.95
C ILE A 430 12.53 9.83 6.74
N GLY A 431 12.76 11.05 6.30
CA GLY A 431 11.70 12.02 6.13
C GLY A 431 12.05 13.16 5.20
N VAL A 432 11.12 14.10 5.10
CA VAL A 432 11.28 15.36 4.40
C VAL A 432 10.97 16.50 5.36
N ARG A 433 11.69 17.60 5.18
CA ARG A 433 11.53 18.84 5.94
C ARG A 433 11.36 20.00 4.98
N ASN A 434 10.41 20.86 5.30
CA ASN A 434 10.28 22.18 4.70
C ASN A 434 11.09 23.18 5.55
N PRO A 435 12.23 23.71 5.05
CA PRO A 435 13.06 24.64 5.82
C PRO A 435 12.31 25.96 6.07
N SER A 436 12.27 26.46 7.31
CA SER A 436 11.51 27.68 7.61
C SER A 436 12.11 28.91 6.93
N GLN A 437 11.24 29.73 6.31
CA GLN A 437 11.64 31.03 5.77
C GLN A 437 12.09 32.04 6.84
N LYS A 438 11.81 31.80 8.13
CA LYS A 438 12.07 32.75 9.23
C LYS A 438 13.40 32.59 9.95
N THR A 439 14.21 31.58 9.64
CA THR A 439 15.56 31.46 10.20
C THR A 439 16.60 32.04 9.24
N PRO A 440 17.25 33.17 9.58
CA PRO A 440 18.36 33.70 8.82
C PRO A 440 19.60 32.83 9.07
N ILE A 441 19.75 31.75 8.31
CA ILE A 441 21.09 31.23 8.04
C ILE A 441 21.65 32.10 6.92
N SER A 442 22.63 32.92 7.28
CA SER A 442 23.28 33.92 6.45
C SER A 442 23.81 33.34 5.14
N ILE A 443 22.97 33.41 4.09
CA ILE A 443 23.39 33.45 2.70
C ILE A 443 22.61 34.61 2.07
N LEU A 444 23.28 35.75 1.89
CA LEU A 444 22.82 36.94 1.18
C LEU A 444 22.59 36.64 -0.32
N PRO A 445 21.77 37.41 -1.06
CA PRO A 445 20.30 37.34 -1.06
C PRO A 445 19.77 37.07 -2.49
N ILE A 446 18.68 36.30 -2.65
CA ILE A 446 17.83 36.43 -3.86
C ILE A 446 16.36 36.48 -3.43
N LEU A 447 15.73 37.55 -3.91
CA LEU A 447 14.38 38.05 -3.67
C LEU A 447 13.30 37.00 -3.30
N MET A 448 12.62 37.29 -2.20
CA MET A 448 11.29 36.80 -1.86
C MET A 448 10.22 37.30 -2.83
N THR A 449 9.29 36.43 -3.20
CA THR A 449 7.87 36.77 -3.31
C THR A 449 7.04 35.58 -2.81
N ALA A 450 6.13 35.86 -1.88
CA ALA A 450 5.27 34.92 -1.18
C ALA A 450 4.16 34.33 -2.07
N ILE A 451 3.60 33.17 -1.68
CA ILE A 451 2.18 32.73 -1.79
C ILE A 451 2.05 31.27 -1.23
N PRO A 452 0.89 30.86 -0.67
CA PRO A 452 0.81 29.97 0.50
C PRO A 452 0.80 28.47 0.19
N SER A 453 1.08 27.71 1.25
CA SER A 453 1.23 26.26 1.31
C SER A 453 0.00 25.48 0.85
N ARG A 454 0.09 24.80 -0.30
CA ARG A 454 -0.61 23.54 -0.59
C ARG A 454 0.18 22.70 -1.61
N SER A 455 0.83 21.60 -1.23
CA SER A 455 1.62 20.78 -2.15
C SER A 455 1.80 19.31 -1.71
N ALA A 456 1.60 18.36 -2.62
CA ALA A 456 1.82 16.92 -2.47
C ALA A 456 3.20 16.46 -3.01
N PHE A 457 3.97 15.65 -2.27
CA PHE A 457 5.38 15.30 -2.60
C PHE A 457 5.77 13.86 -2.35
N GLY A 458 6.21 13.11 -3.36
CA GLY A 458 6.80 11.77 -3.21
C GLY A 458 8.33 11.79 -2.99
N LEU A 459 8.82 11.26 -1.86
CA LEU A 459 10.23 10.88 -1.66
C LEU A 459 10.37 9.37 -1.87
N MET A 460 11.22 8.93 -2.81
CA MET A 460 11.59 7.53 -2.96
C MET A 460 12.99 7.30 -2.36
N SER A 461 13.11 6.33 -1.46
CA SER A 461 14.39 5.88 -0.90
C SER A 461 14.53 4.38 -1.06
N CYS A 462 15.51 3.95 -1.85
CA CYS A 462 15.92 2.56 -1.89
C CYS A 462 16.80 2.33 -0.67
N VAL A 463 16.44 1.37 0.19
CA VAL A 463 17.34 0.86 1.24
C VAL A 463 17.91 -0.47 0.72
N PRO A 464 18.96 -0.46 -0.13
CA PRO A 464 19.75 -1.66 -0.32
C PRO A 464 20.49 -1.97 1.00
N GLN A 465 21.08 -3.15 1.15
CA GLN A 465 21.98 -3.44 2.28
C GLN A 465 23.14 -2.42 2.31
N ILE A 466 22.99 -1.33 3.07
CA ILE A 466 23.90 -0.15 3.10
C ILE A 466 25.13 -0.44 3.95
N LEU A 467 25.92 -1.46 3.64
CA LEU A 467 27.03 -1.79 4.52
C LEU A 467 28.20 -2.40 3.73
N THR A 468 28.90 -1.54 2.98
CA THR A 468 30.15 -1.92 2.31
C THR A 468 31.32 -1.86 3.30
N LYS A 469 31.90 -3.03 3.59
CA LYS A 469 33.10 -3.20 4.41
C LYS A 469 34.32 -2.74 3.59
N THR A 470 34.85 -1.55 3.84
CA THR A 470 36.15 -1.15 3.26
C THR A 470 37.25 -1.69 4.18
N ARG A 471 37.79 -2.88 3.86
CA ARG A 471 38.93 -3.45 4.59
C ARG A 471 40.22 -2.86 4.02
N ALA A 472 40.88 -2.00 4.78
CA ALA A 472 42.22 -1.52 4.46
C ALA A 472 43.25 -2.64 4.74
N GLY A 473 44.07 -2.96 3.73
CA GLY A 473 45.43 -3.49 3.87
C GLY A 473 45.60 -4.95 4.28
N GLN A 474 45.83 -5.82 3.29
CA GLN A 474 47.01 -6.71 3.29
C GLN A 474 47.24 -7.24 1.87
N ALA A 475 48.39 -6.85 1.30
CA ALA A 475 48.93 -7.43 0.09
C ALA A 475 49.42 -8.86 0.36
N MET A 476 49.12 -9.81 -0.54
CA MET A 476 50.08 -10.78 -1.04
C MET A 476 49.51 -11.64 -2.19
N HIS A 477 50.20 -11.56 -3.32
CA HIS A 477 50.48 -12.56 -4.35
C HIS A 477 49.41 -13.47 -4.98
N ALA A 478 49.29 -13.28 -6.30
CA ALA A 478 49.47 -14.28 -7.37
C ALA A 478 48.55 -15.51 -7.43
N CYS A 479 47.71 -15.61 -8.46
CA CYS A 479 48.08 -16.20 -9.75
C CYS A 479 46.92 -16.08 -10.76
N LYS A 480 47.29 -16.12 -12.03
CA LYS A 480 46.47 -15.91 -13.24
C LYS A 480 46.02 -17.29 -13.80
N PRO A 481 45.34 -17.37 -14.96
CA PRO A 481 43.98 -17.90 -15.13
C PRO A 481 43.91 -19.32 -15.72
N ASN A 482 42.70 -19.88 -15.74
CA ASN A 482 42.13 -20.60 -16.89
C ASN A 482 40.64 -20.27 -16.99
#